data_AF-A0A2D7EVS5-F1
#
_entry.id   AF-A0A2D7EVS5-F1
#
_cell.length_a   1.000
_cell.length_b   1.000
_cell.length_c   1.000
_cell.angle_alpha   90.00
_cell.angle_beta   90.00
_cell.angle_gamma   90.00
#
_symmetry.space_group_name_H-M   'P 1'
#
loop_
_entity.id
_entity.type
_entity.pdbx_description
1 polymer ?
#
loop_
_entity_poly.entity_id
_entity_poly.type
_entity_poly.pdbx_seq_one_letter_code
_entity_poly.pdbx_strand_id
1 'polypeptide(L)'
;VGCLQDIHWSMGAFGYFPTYTLGNLYAAQLLEAMENEIGDIDAIVSKGDWSSLLQWLRPRIHEKGSKMTPAELIESATGSPPSPEPFLRYVEGKYGMLYGL
;
A
#
# COMPACT_ATOMS: atom_id res chain seq x y z
N VAL A 1 20.11 -7.92 -17.27
CA VAL A 1 18.74 -8.30 -17.66
C VAL A 1 18.26 -7.36 -18.77
N GLY A 2 17.21 -7.70 -19.55
CA GLY A 2 16.81 -6.96 -20.76
C GLY A 2 15.30 -7.00 -21.02
N CYS A 3 14.85 -6.57 -22.22
CA CYS A 3 13.42 -6.39 -22.53
C CYS A 3 12.56 -7.66 -22.56
N LEU A 4 13.16 -8.86 -22.49
CA LEU A 4 12.46 -10.15 -22.43
C LEU A 4 12.29 -10.69 -21.01
N GLN A 5 12.64 -9.90 -19.98
CA GLN A 5 12.54 -10.31 -18.58
C GLN A 5 11.08 -10.59 -18.16
N ASP A 6 10.15 -9.78 -18.65
CA ASP A 6 8.76 -9.75 -18.19
C ASP A 6 7.79 -10.17 -19.30
N ILE A 7 6.75 -10.92 -18.91
CA ILE A 7 5.80 -11.54 -19.85
C ILE A 7 4.74 -10.56 -20.38
N HIS A 8 4.52 -9.42 -19.72
CA HIS A 8 3.37 -8.52 -19.94
C HIS A 8 3.20 -8.06 -21.39
N TRP A 9 4.28 -7.70 -22.08
CA TRP A 9 4.19 -7.24 -23.47
C TRP A 9 3.81 -8.38 -24.42
N SER A 10 4.30 -9.60 -24.18
CA SER A 10 3.86 -10.78 -24.94
C SER A 10 2.39 -11.15 -24.72
N MET A 11 1.84 -10.77 -23.56
CA MET A 11 0.41 -10.91 -23.22
C MET A 11 -0.45 -9.71 -23.65
N GLY A 12 0.14 -8.69 -24.29
CA GLY A 12 -0.58 -7.47 -24.66
C GLY A 12 -0.99 -6.56 -23.48
N ALA A 13 -0.44 -6.78 -22.28
CA ALA A 13 -0.77 -6.04 -21.07
C ALA A 13 -0.05 -4.67 -21.00
N PHE A 14 -0.19 -3.87 -22.06
CA PHE A 14 0.31 -2.50 -22.09
C PHE A 14 -0.52 -1.60 -21.16
N GLY A 15 0.14 -0.73 -20.40
CA GLY A 15 -0.49 0.08 -19.35
C GLY A 15 -0.65 -0.65 -18.00
N TYR A 16 -0.23 -1.92 -17.89
CA TYR A 16 -0.31 -2.68 -16.64
C TYR A 16 0.79 -2.28 -15.64
N PHE A 17 2.02 -2.05 -16.09
CA PHE A 17 3.17 -1.79 -15.20
C PHE A 17 2.96 -0.66 -14.18
N PRO A 18 2.36 0.50 -14.54
CA PRO A 18 2.10 1.56 -13.56
C PRO A 18 1.27 1.11 -12.35
N THR A 19 0.45 0.06 -12.50
CA THR A 19 -0.39 -0.45 -11.40
C THR A 19 0.43 -1.05 -10.25
N TYR A 20 1.62 -1.58 -10.52
CA TYR A 20 2.53 -2.06 -9.46
C TYR A 20 2.99 -0.92 -8.56
N THR A 21 3.41 0.19 -9.17
CA THR A 21 3.82 1.39 -8.42
C THR A 21 2.64 1.97 -7.64
N LEU A 22 1.45 2.07 -8.24
CA LEU A 22 0.25 2.50 -7.53
C LEU A 22 -0.05 1.61 -6.32
N GLY A 23 0.12 0.29 -6.46
CA GLY A 23 -0.01 -0.65 -5.35
C GLY A 23 0.93 -0.34 -4.18
N ASN A 24 2.19 -0.01 -4.45
CA ASN A 24 3.16 0.40 -3.42
C ASN A 24 2.75 1.70 -2.73
N LEU A 25 2.30 2.70 -3.48
CA LEU A 25 1.87 3.99 -2.92
C LEU A 25 0.65 3.80 -2.01
N TYR A 26 -0.36 3.07 -2.48
CA TYR A 26 -1.56 2.78 -1.71
C TYR A 26 -1.27 1.93 -0.48
N ALA A 27 -0.40 0.94 -0.57
CA ALA A 27 -0.02 0.12 0.59
C ALA A 27 0.60 0.97 1.70
N ALA A 28 1.52 1.88 1.37
CA ALA A 28 2.14 2.77 2.36
C ALA A 28 1.14 3.76 2.97
N GLN A 29 0.26 4.35 2.15
CA GLN A 29 -0.78 5.27 2.63
C GLN A 29 -1.80 4.57 3.54
N LEU A 30 -2.21 3.34 3.20
CA LEU A 30 -3.08 2.52 4.04
C LEU A 30 -2.38 2.10 5.34
N LEU A 31 -1.10 1.75 5.28
CA LEU A 31 -0.31 1.37 6.45
C LEU A 31 -0.21 2.54 7.44
N GLU A 32 0.14 3.73 6.96
CA GLU A 32 0.25 4.93 7.79
C GLU A 32 -1.10 5.32 8.40
N ALA A 33 -2.18 5.29 7.62
CA ALA A 33 -3.53 5.55 8.14
C ALA A 33 -3.95 4.51 9.19
N MET A 34 -3.63 3.24 8.96
CA MET A 34 -3.91 2.16 9.89
C MET A 34 -3.13 2.35 11.20
N GLU A 35 -1.82 2.61 11.13
CA GLU A 35 -0.96 2.84 12.30
C GLU A 35 -1.48 4.00 13.18
N ASN A 36 -1.94 5.09 12.56
CA ASN A 36 -2.54 6.22 13.28
C ASN A 36 -3.82 5.85 14.05
N GLU A 37 -4.57 4.85 13.60
CA GLU A 37 -5.85 4.44 14.21
C GLU A 37 -5.71 3.29 15.23
N ILE A 38 -4.86 2.30 14.94
CA ILE A 38 -4.77 1.06 15.74
C ILE A 38 -3.44 0.94 16.51
N GLY A 39 -2.52 1.89 16.33
CA GLY A 39 -1.23 1.94 17.00
C GLY A 39 -0.12 1.19 16.26
N ASP A 40 0.98 0.95 16.99
CA ASP A 40 2.23 0.36 16.50
C ASP A 40 2.01 -0.97 15.74
N ILE A 41 2.18 -0.92 14.42
CA ILE A 41 1.98 -2.06 13.53
C ILE A 41 3.06 -3.12 13.73
N ASP A 42 4.32 -2.72 13.97
CA ASP A 42 5.41 -3.67 14.16
C ASP A 42 5.21 -4.51 15.43
N ALA A 43 4.68 -3.90 16.50
CA ALA A 43 4.31 -4.60 17.73
C ALA A 43 3.12 -5.56 17.54
N ILE A 44 2.19 -5.27 16.64
CA ILE A 44 1.10 -6.19 16.27
C ILE A 44 1.67 -7.37 15.50
N VAL A 45 2.48 -7.09 14.48
CA VAL A 45 3.14 -8.08 13.62
C VAL A 45 4.01 -9.02 14.45
N SER A 46 4.81 -8.50 15.40
CA SER A 46 5.72 -9.30 16.22
C SER A 46 5.00 -10.29 17.13
N LYS A 47 3.72 -10.04 17.48
CA LYS A 47 2.89 -10.97 18.27
C LYS A 47 2.33 -12.11 17.43
N GLY A 48 2.35 -11.99 16.10
CA GLY A 48 1.81 -12.99 15.18
C GLY A 48 0.28 -13.03 15.10
N ASP A 49 -0.43 -12.10 15.75
CA ASP A 49 -1.88 -11.93 15.63
C ASP A 49 -2.21 -10.72 14.74
N TRP A 50 -2.67 -11.01 13.53
CA TRP A 50 -2.93 -10.03 12.47
C TRP A 50 -4.42 -9.63 12.42
N SER A 51 -5.20 -10.07 13.41
CA SER A 51 -6.66 -9.91 13.40
C SER A 51 -7.08 -8.44 13.38
N SER A 52 -6.37 -7.58 14.11
CA SER A 52 -6.63 -6.12 14.13
C SER A 52 -6.43 -5.48 12.75
N LEU A 53 -5.36 -5.86 12.03
CA LEU A 53 -5.07 -5.34 10.69
C LEU A 53 -6.19 -5.74 9.71
N LEU A 54 -6.61 -7.01 9.75
CA LEU A 54 -7.69 -7.50 8.91
C LEU A 54 -9.05 -6.89 9.25
N GLN A 55 -9.34 -6.68 10.55
CA GLN A 55 -10.55 -5.99 10.99
C GLN A 55 -10.58 -4.53 10.52
N TRP A 56 -9.42 -3.88 10.39
CA TRP A 56 -9.33 -2.53 9.84
C TRP A 56 -9.56 -2.51 8.32
N LEU A 57 -8.91 -3.41 7.58
CA LEU A 57 -8.94 -3.47 6.11
C LEU A 57 -10.27 -3.93 5.52
N ARG A 58 -10.95 -4.90 6.16
CA ARG A 58 -12.20 -5.49 5.63
C ARG A 58 -13.29 -4.46 5.32
N PRO A 59 -13.76 -3.64 6.28
CA PRO A 59 -14.84 -2.69 6.05
C PRO A 59 -14.41 -1.48 5.21
N ARG A 60 -13.11 -1.15 5.17
CA ARG A 60 -12.57 0.01 4.46
C ARG A 60 -12.22 -0.28 3.00
N ILE A 61 -11.69 -1.48 2.71
CA ILE A 61 -11.19 -1.85 1.40
C ILE A 61 -11.96 -3.06 0.84
N HIS A 62 -11.87 -4.22 1.49
CA HIS A 62 -12.30 -5.49 0.88
C HIS A 62 -13.81 -5.54 0.61
N GLU A 63 -14.63 -5.08 1.55
CA GLU A 63 -16.10 -5.10 1.43
C GLU A 63 -16.64 -4.06 0.43
N LYS A 64 -15.84 -3.07 0.06
CA LYS A 64 -16.24 -2.04 -0.91
C LYS A 64 -16.23 -2.57 -2.34
N GLY A 65 -15.41 -3.57 -2.64
CA GLY A 65 -15.27 -4.12 -4.00
C GLY A 65 -15.03 -3.00 -5.02
N SER A 66 -15.81 -3.00 -6.11
CA SER A 66 -15.73 -1.98 -7.17
C SER A 66 -16.84 -0.91 -7.07
N LYS A 67 -17.37 -0.64 -5.88
CA LYS A 67 -18.41 0.40 -5.68
C LYS A 67 -17.88 1.83 -5.86
N MET A 68 -16.57 2.01 -5.82
CA MET A 68 -15.87 3.29 -5.88
C MET A 68 -14.70 3.15 -6.84
N THR A 69 -14.27 4.26 -7.43
CA THR A 69 -12.99 4.29 -8.12
C THR A 69 -11.85 4.04 -7.13
N PRO A 70 -10.67 3.57 -7.57
CA PRO A 70 -9.55 3.33 -6.67
C PRO A 70 -9.13 4.58 -5.87
N ALA A 71 -9.13 5.76 -6.50
CA ALA A 71 -8.77 7.01 -5.83
C ALA A 71 -9.77 7.37 -4.70
N GLU A 72 -11.06 7.28 -4.99
CA GLU A 72 -12.11 7.51 -3.99
C GLU A 72 -12.06 6.48 -2.86
N LEU A 73 -11.75 5.22 -3.16
CA LEU A 73 -11.61 4.17 -2.15
C LEU A 73 -10.46 4.45 -1.18
N ILE A 74 -9.31 4.85 -1.71
CA ILE A 74 -8.13 5.20 -0.90
C ILE A 74 -8.40 6.46 -0.09
N GLU A 75 -9.04 7.48 -0.67
CA GLU A 75 -9.43 8.68 0.06
C GLU A 75 -10.43 8.38 1.17
N SER A 76 -11.43 7.55 0.90
CA SER A 76 -12.40 7.12 1.92
C SER A 76 -11.77 6.29 3.03
N ALA A 77 -10.72 5.52 2.75
CA ALA A 77 -10.07 4.65 3.73
C ALA A 77 -9.00 5.36 4.56
N THR A 78 -8.40 6.43 4.02
CA THR A 78 -7.21 7.09 4.61
C THR A 78 -7.44 8.56 4.96
N GLY A 79 -8.57 9.13 4.55
CA GLY A 79 -8.93 10.54 4.79
C GLY A 79 -8.26 11.55 3.87
N SER A 80 -7.46 11.10 2.89
CA SER A 80 -6.76 11.98 1.95
C SER A 80 -6.61 11.33 0.56
N PRO A 81 -6.54 12.09 -0.53
CA PRO A 81 -6.39 11.54 -1.87
C PRO A 81 -5.07 10.76 -2.01
N PRO A 82 -4.97 9.85 -3.00
CA PRO A 82 -3.72 9.21 -3.40
C PRO A 82 -2.50 10.14 -3.39
N SER A 83 -1.48 9.78 -2.62
CA SER A 83 -0.26 10.57 -2.47
C SER A 83 0.99 9.69 -2.42
N PRO A 84 2.12 10.13 -3.01
CA PRO A 84 3.38 9.42 -2.86
C PRO A 84 4.04 9.62 -1.49
N GLU A 85 3.62 10.63 -0.73
CA GLU A 85 4.29 11.06 0.50
C GLU A 85 4.41 9.97 1.58
N PRO A 86 3.39 9.14 1.87
CA PRO A 86 3.52 8.04 2.82
C PRO A 86 4.55 7.00 2.37
N PHE A 87 4.63 6.73 1.06
CA PHE A 87 5.61 5.81 0.51
C PHE A 87 7.03 6.36 0.64
N LEU A 88 7.23 7.65 0.34
CA LEU A 88 8.53 8.31 0.51
C LEU A 88 9.00 8.27 1.97
N ARG A 89 8.14 8.65 2.91
CA ARG A 89 8.44 8.52 4.35
C ARG A 89 8.80 7.10 4.76
N TYR A 90 8.05 6.11 4.28
CA TYR A 90 8.32 4.70 4.57
C TYR A 90 9.72 4.28 4.07
N VAL A 91 10.05 4.55 2.80
CA VAL A 91 11.33 4.12 2.24
C VAL A 91 12.49 4.93 2.81
N GLU A 92 12.36 6.25 2.94
CA GLU A 92 13.41 7.10 3.50
C GLU A 92 13.67 6.74 4.96
N GLY A 93 12.63 6.54 5.77
CA GLY A 93 12.78 6.12 7.17
C GLY A 93 13.43 4.74 7.28
N LYS A 94 12.91 3.75 6.55
CA LYS A 94 13.43 2.37 6.60
C LYS A 94 14.87 2.28 6.13
N TYR A 95 15.17 2.83 4.96
CA TYR A 95 16.51 2.74 4.37
C TYR A 95 17.49 3.70 5.05
N GLY A 96 17.04 4.85 5.56
CA GLY A 96 17.85 5.72 6.42
C GLY A 96 18.33 5.00 7.68
N MET A 97 17.44 4.29 8.38
CA MET A 97 17.81 3.50 9.55
C MET A 97 18.74 2.32 9.22
N LEU A 98 18.45 1.57 8.16
CA LEU A 98 19.24 0.37 7.80
C LEU A 98 20.65 0.70 7.33
N TYR A 99 20.83 1.84 6.66
CA TYR A 99 22.10 2.21 6.03
C TYR A 99 22.81 3.39 6.70
N GLY A 100 22.20 4.01 7.72
CA GLY A 100 22.78 5.14 8.46
C GLY A 100 22.94 6.39 7.60
N LEU A 101 21.93 6.71 6.77
CA LEU A 101 21.90 7.86 5.87
C LEU A 101 21.34 9.12 6.54
#